data_AF-A0A1V6UF52-F1
#
_entry.id   AF-A0A1V6UF52-F1
#
_cell.length_a   1.000
_cell.length_b   1.000
_cell.length_c   1.000
_cell.angle_alpha   90.00
_cell.angle_beta   90.00
_cell.angle_gamma   90.00
#
_symmetry.space_group_name_H-M   'P 1'
#
loop_
_entity.id
_entity.type
_entity.pdbx_description
1 polymer ?
#
loop_
_entity_poly.entity_id
_entity_poly.type
_entity_poly.pdbx_seq_one_letter_code
_entity_poly.pdbx_strand_id
1 'polypeptide(L)'
;MSCSFNCSAPAPALSPNSDITGIGIIINNIVTAGFVVVIVSLHYITVHDPTCDPFRKDDQNLPIPYRPNPIDVNALAQTKLVLWHAHFVSNGSEKLTNFLLKCIRAFSDIQIVTGFSILISGFLQLRCGLATYHWLVIVHLAWISCITQLSCLSLLRKHLRDHTTERVLRLIAVGVLVILLIVGLSFTGNYHWAFDAGNSDHPTLSDSAICYLHPRPEMNSAFLSMPYSMIILIFGFSSRVIIVYDTLSVRVVGRARSFLSKHIRRLLRIVYDRGIIYDRSEVSSSPRSLKQIFCYLPLLSVYFTCWVLVDVWDSTVQEVLWFITAFVYGIGGLMTTIYRPEKMGLEASLTGFNEWTFGQVASVVLLAAPLITVIEYFQEDDTPVPDTTLVQETTPTRDETSTKDETSTKDETSTKDETSTKDENSTKDEPPAQETTPAQGTTPIPEMNPAQEPPRHKR
;
A
#
# COMPACT_ATOMS: atom_id res chain seq x y z
N MET A 1 22.32 -14.95 -10.34
CA MET A 1 23.05 -15.93 -9.50
C MET A 1 22.02 -16.82 -8.81
N SER A 2 22.10 -18.13 -8.99
CA SER A 2 21.19 -19.09 -8.34
C SER A 2 21.72 -19.42 -6.95
N CYS A 3 21.17 -18.80 -5.92
CA CYS A 3 21.41 -19.17 -4.54
C CYS A 3 20.27 -20.08 -4.06
N SER A 4 20.61 -21.16 -3.35
CA SER A 4 19.65 -22.07 -2.70
C SER A 4 20.08 -22.30 -1.25
N PHE A 5 19.13 -22.27 -0.33
CA PHE A 5 19.37 -22.48 1.09
C PHE A 5 18.86 -23.86 1.53
N ASN A 6 19.60 -24.55 2.39
CA ASN A 6 19.22 -25.86 2.94
C ASN A 6 18.75 -25.70 4.39
N CYS A 7 17.47 -25.95 4.64
CA CYS A 7 16.85 -25.86 5.97
C CYS A 7 17.33 -26.91 6.99
N SER A 8 18.11 -27.90 6.56
CA SER A 8 18.74 -28.88 7.45
C SER A 8 20.12 -28.45 7.95
N ALA A 9 20.69 -27.37 7.39
CA ALA A 9 21.98 -26.84 7.82
C ALA A 9 21.85 -26.11 9.18
N PRO A 10 22.92 -26.06 9.99
CA PRO A 10 22.94 -25.24 11.20
C PRO A 10 22.60 -23.79 10.89
N ALA A 11 21.87 -23.14 11.81
CA ALA A 11 21.56 -21.72 11.67
C ALA A 11 22.86 -20.90 11.59
N PRO A 12 23.04 -20.06 10.55
CA PRO A 12 24.19 -19.18 10.49
C PRO A 12 24.10 -18.12 11.60
N ALA A 13 25.24 -17.54 11.99
CA ALA A 13 25.23 -16.37 12.84
C ALA A 13 24.45 -15.23 12.17
N LEU A 14 23.74 -14.41 12.96
CA LEU A 14 23.00 -13.26 12.46
C LEU A 14 23.98 -12.31 11.73
N SER A 15 23.85 -12.19 10.42
CA SER A 15 24.65 -11.27 9.63
C SER A 15 23.94 -9.91 9.50
N PRO A 16 24.68 -8.80 9.60
CA PRO A 16 24.13 -7.48 9.30
C PRO A 16 23.69 -7.38 7.85
N ASN A 17 22.54 -6.75 7.62
CA ASN A 17 22.00 -6.47 6.29
C ASN A 17 21.44 -5.04 6.26
N SER A 18 22.36 -4.12 5.99
CA SER A 18 22.13 -2.68 5.98
C SER A 18 21.19 -2.24 4.85
N ASP A 19 21.01 -3.04 3.80
CA ASP A 19 20.06 -2.76 2.71
C ASP A 19 18.61 -3.09 3.07
N ILE A 20 18.35 -3.72 4.22
CA ILE A 20 16.99 -4.03 4.70
C ILE A 20 16.70 -3.29 6.00
N THR A 21 17.60 -3.47 6.97
CA THR A 21 17.45 -2.94 8.34
C THR A 21 18.14 -1.59 8.52
N GLY A 22 18.58 -1.01 7.40
CA GLY A 22 19.26 0.26 7.36
C GLY A 22 18.45 1.42 7.87
N ILE A 23 19.09 2.30 8.63
CA ILE A 23 18.46 3.47 9.23
C ILE A 23 17.80 4.37 8.17
N GLY A 24 18.45 4.55 7.01
CA GLY A 24 17.90 5.40 5.94
C GLY A 24 16.60 4.87 5.33
N ILE A 25 16.47 3.55 5.18
CA ILE A 25 15.27 2.90 4.63
C ILE A 25 14.12 3.01 5.64
N ILE A 26 14.41 2.75 6.91
CA ILE A 26 13.44 2.85 8.00
C ILE A 26 12.95 4.30 8.15
N ILE A 27 13.86 5.28 8.16
CA ILE A 27 13.52 6.71 8.24
C ILE A 27 12.65 7.11 7.06
N ASN A 28 13.04 6.80 5.82
CA ASN A 28 12.26 7.17 4.64
C ASN A 28 10.81 6.65 4.72
N ASN A 29 10.63 5.39 5.12
CA ASN A 29 9.32 4.77 5.20
C ASN A 29 8.46 5.38 6.33
N ILE A 30 9.01 5.50 7.54
CA ILE A 30 8.32 6.05 8.70
C ILE A 30 7.95 7.53 8.46
N VAL A 31 8.90 8.34 7.99
CA VAL A 31 8.69 9.78 7.78
C VAL A 31 7.65 10.00 6.69
N THR A 32 7.75 9.30 5.56
CA THR A 32 6.76 9.43 4.48
C THR A 32 5.36 9.06 4.96
N ALA A 33 5.20 7.91 5.63
CA ALA A 33 3.90 7.48 6.13
C ALA A 33 3.37 8.42 7.22
N GLY A 34 4.23 8.93 8.09
CA GLY A 34 3.89 9.93 9.09
C GLY A 34 3.38 11.24 8.48
N PHE A 35 4.04 11.75 7.44
CA PHE A 35 3.55 12.91 6.69
C PHE A 35 2.17 12.65 6.08
N VAL A 36 1.92 11.47 5.52
CA VAL A 36 0.60 11.12 5.00
C VAL A 36 -0.45 11.10 6.12
N VAL A 37 -0.15 10.58 7.30
CA VAL A 37 -1.05 10.64 8.48
C VAL A 37 -1.40 12.09 8.84
N VAL A 38 -0.40 12.97 8.86
CA VAL A 38 -0.61 14.40 9.14
C VAL A 38 -1.47 15.04 8.05
N ILE A 39 -1.14 14.84 6.76
CA ILE A 39 -1.88 15.39 5.62
C ILE A 39 -3.33 14.90 5.62
N VAL A 40 -3.56 13.60 5.88
CA VAL A 40 -4.90 13.02 5.95
C VAL A 40 -5.72 13.65 7.07
N SER A 41 -5.10 13.81 8.25
CA SER A 41 -5.76 14.41 9.41
C SER A 41 -6.10 15.88 9.15
N LEU A 42 -5.16 16.65 8.57
CA LEU A 42 -5.37 18.04 8.19
C LEU A 42 -6.49 18.17 7.15
N HIS A 43 -6.46 17.35 6.10
CA HIS A 43 -7.50 17.36 5.06
C HIS A 43 -8.90 17.07 5.64
N TYR A 44 -9.01 16.12 6.58
CA TYR A 44 -10.27 15.82 7.25
C TYR A 44 -10.79 17.01 8.08
N ILE A 45 -9.91 17.73 8.77
CA ILE A 45 -10.32 18.84 9.65
C ILE A 45 -10.65 20.11 8.87
N THR A 46 -9.84 20.45 7.85
CA THR A 46 -9.88 21.78 7.20
C THR A 46 -10.66 21.79 5.89
N VAL A 47 -10.59 20.72 5.09
CA VAL A 47 -11.14 20.67 3.72
C VAL A 47 -12.41 19.82 3.64
N HIS A 48 -12.53 18.76 4.44
CA HIS A 48 -13.66 17.84 4.32
C HIS A 48 -15.00 18.51 4.68
N ASP A 49 -15.91 18.50 3.70
CA ASP A 49 -17.30 18.91 3.90
C ASP A 49 -18.22 17.67 3.87
N PRO A 50 -18.81 17.27 5.01
CA PRO A 50 -19.69 16.12 5.09
C PRO A 50 -21.04 16.35 4.40
N THR A 51 -21.40 17.59 4.07
CA THR A 51 -22.69 17.95 3.46
C THR A 51 -22.68 17.92 1.93
N CYS A 52 -21.50 17.93 1.32
CA CYS A 52 -21.35 17.79 -0.12
C CYS A 52 -21.46 16.33 -0.56
N ASP A 53 -22.26 16.06 -1.61
CA ASP A 53 -22.32 14.73 -2.23
C ASP A 53 -20.93 14.36 -2.80
N PRO A 54 -20.31 13.25 -2.34
CA PRO A 54 -19.05 12.76 -2.86
C PRO A 54 -19.07 12.53 -4.37
N PHE A 55 -20.24 12.37 -5.00
CA PHE A 55 -20.45 12.09 -6.42
C PHE A 55 -20.94 13.29 -7.24
N ARG A 56 -21.06 14.48 -6.65
CA ARG A 56 -21.47 15.68 -7.40
C ARG A 56 -20.45 16.00 -8.50
N LYS A 57 -20.90 16.06 -9.75
CA LYS A 57 -20.15 16.68 -10.85
C LYS A 57 -20.41 18.18 -10.84
N ASP A 58 -19.40 18.98 -11.14
CA ASP A 58 -19.49 20.46 -11.10
C ASP A 58 -20.57 21.01 -12.05
N ASP A 59 -21.00 20.24 -13.05
CA ASP A 59 -22.02 20.62 -14.04
C ASP A 59 -23.49 20.36 -13.62
N GLN A 60 -23.77 19.74 -12.47
CA GLN A 60 -25.13 19.41 -12.05
C GLN A 60 -25.68 20.36 -10.98
N ASN A 61 -26.39 21.40 -11.43
CA ASN A 61 -27.10 22.39 -10.60
C ASN A 61 -28.42 21.88 -9.95
N LEU A 62 -28.74 20.58 -10.02
CA LEU A 62 -29.95 20.06 -9.39
C LEU A 62 -29.63 19.48 -7.99
N PRO A 63 -30.27 19.96 -6.92
CA PRO A 63 -30.06 19.44 -5.58
C PRO A 63 -30.71 18.05 -5.48
N ILE A 64 -29.93 17.01 -5.76
CA ILE A 64 -30.29 15.66 -5.32
C ILE A 64 -30.21 15.69 -3.79
N PRO A 65 -31.24 15.22 -3.04
CA PRO A 65 -31.18 15.18 -1.59
C PRO A 65 -30.14 14.15 -1.14
N TYR A 66 -28.89 14.59 -1.01
CA TYR A 66 -27.81 13.85 -0.41
C TYR A 66 -27.97 13.89 1.11
N ARG A 67 -28.03 12.71 1.75
CA ARG A 67 -28.09 12.61 3.20
C ARG A 67 -26.66 12.46 3.74
N PRO A 68 -26.12 13.46 4.45
CA PRO A 68 -24.78 13.37 5.00
C PRO A 68 -24.72 12.31 6.10
N ASN A 69 -23.53 11.72 6.30
CA ASN A 69 -23.32 10.77 7.38
C ASN A 69 -23.40 11.51 8.73
N PRO A 70 -24.33 11.17 9.64
CA PRO A 70 -24.50 11.88 10.91
C PRO A 70 -23.27 11.83 11.80
N ILE A 71 -22.45 10.77 11.68
CA ILE A 71 -21.24 10.59 12.50
C ILE A 71 -20.18 11.60 12.08
N ASP A 72 -19.96 11.78 10.78
CA ASP A 72 -18.97 12.74 10.27
C ASP A 72 -19.36 14.18 10.61
N VAL A 73 -20.65 14.51 10.50
CA VAL A 73 -21.17 15.85 10.87
C VAL A 73 -20.91 16.14 12.35
N ASN A 74 -21.26 15.20 13.24
CA ASN A 74 -21.09 15.38 14.67
C ASN A 74 -19.61 15.38 15.08
N ALA A 75 -18.81 14.44 14.55
CA ALA A 75 -17.38 14.33 14.85
C ALA A 75 -16.61 15.56 14.39
N LEU A 76 -16.87 16.05 13.17
CA LEU A 76 -16.23 17.26 12.65
C LEU A 76 -16.64 18.50 13.44
N ALA A 77 -17.92 18.63 13.82
CA ALA A 77 -18.39 19.74 14.64
C ALA A 77 -17.69 19.78 16.01
N GLN A 78 -17.58 18.63 16.68
CA GLN A 78 -16.88 18.52 17.95
C GLN A 78 -15.37 18.82 17.80
N THR A 79 -14.75 18.27 16.76
CA THR A 79 -13.31 18.45 16.50
C THR A 79 -12.98 19.91 16.18
N LYS A 80 -13.78 20.57 15.34
CA LYS A 80 -13.64 22.00 15.04
C LYS A 80 -13.88 22.86 16.26
N LEU A 81 -14.84 22.53 17.13
CA LEU A 81 -15.06 23.26 18.37
C LEU A 81 -13.81 23.22 19.26
N VAL A 82 -13.22 22.05 19.47
CA VAL A 82 -12.00 21.88 20.29
C VAL A 82 -10.81 22.62 19.67
N LEU A 83 -10.62 22.51 18.36
CA LEU A 83 -9.48 23.13 17.67
C LEU A 83 -9.64 24.64 17.46
N TRP A 84 -10.86 25.14 17.38
CA TRP A 84 -11.15 26.57 17.36
C TRP A 84 -10.76 27.22 18.70
N HIS A 85 -11.02 26.54 19.82
CA HIS A 85 -10.52 26.98 21.13
C HIS A 85 -8.98 26.98 21.20
N ALA A 86 -8.31 26.15 20.39
CA ALA A 86 -6.86 26.13 20.24
C ALA A 86 -6.33 27.11 19.18
N HIS A 87 -7.16 27.99 18.61
CA HIS A 87 -6.82 28.93 17.51
C HIS A 87 -6.22 28.26 16.25
N PHE A 88 -6.40 26.95 16.07
CA PHE A 88 -5.67 26.18 15.06
C PHE A 88 -6.41 26.08 13.70
N VAL A 89 -7.71 26.36 13.65
CA VAL A 89 -8.53 26.10 12.46
C VAL A 89 -9.09 27.37 11.85
N SER A 90 -8.56 27.73 10.68
CA SER A 90 -9.20 28.60 9.69
C SER A 90 -9.92 27.74 8.64
N ASN A 91 -10.95 28.28 7.98
CA ASN A 91 -11.62 27.57 6.88
C ASN A 91 -10.60 27.24 5.79
N GLY A 92 -10.63 25.99 5.29
CA GLY A 92 -9.68 25.51 4.29
C GLY A 92 -9.73 26.37 3.02
N SER A 93 -8.58 26.93 2.63
CA SER A 93 -8.44 27.63 1.35
C SER A 93 -8.34 26.61 0.20
N GLU A 94 -8.75 27.01 -1.00
CA GLU A 94 -8.56 26.22 -2.22
C GLU A 94 -7.07 25.94 -2.46
N LYS A 95 -6.20 26.91 -2.13
CA LYS A 95 -4.74 26.77 -2.15
C LYS A 95 -4.26 25.62 -1.26
N LEU A 96 -4.71 25.57 -0.01
CA LEU A 96 -4.37 24.50 0.94
C LEU A 96 -4.84 23.13 0.43
N THR A 97 -6.05 23.08 -0.16
CA THR A 97 -6.59 21.84 -0.73
C THR A 97 -5.71 21.31 -1.87
N ASN A 98 -5.34 22.18 -2.80
CA ASN A 98 -4.48 21.84 -3.93
C ASN A 98 -3.07 21.43 -3.47
N PHE A 99 -2.53 22.10 -2.46
CA PHE A 99 -1.26 21.74 -1.84
C PHE A 99 -1.29 20.35 -1.20
N LEU A 100 -2.26 20.08 -0.32
CA LEU A 100 -2.40 18.77 0.33
C LEU A 100 -2.55 17.65 -0.69
N LEU A 101 -3.30 17.90 -1.79
CA LEU A 101 -3.48 16.96 -2.89
C LEU A 101 -2.19 16.69 -3.69
N LYS A 102 -1.34 17.71 -3.90
CA LYS A 102 -0.04 17.56 -4.54
C LYS A 102 0.92 16.75 -3.65
N CYS A 103 1.01 17.10 -2.36
CA CYS A 103 1.89 16.40 -1.42
C CYS A 103 1.52 14.93 -1.26
N ILE A 104 0.23 14.63 -1.04
CA ILE A 104 -0.20 13.24 -0.87
C ILE A 104 0.08 12.39 -2.10
N ARG A 105 -0.02 12.96 -3.31
CA ARG A 105 0.34 12.27 -4.55
C ARG A 105 1.83 11.92 -4.57
N ALA A 106 2.69 12.90 -4.29
CA ALA A 106 4.14 12.69 -4.28
C ALA A 106 4.56 11.63 -3.24
N PHE A 107 4.05 11.73 -2.01
CA PHE A 107 4.32 10.73 -0.97
C PHE A 107 3.74 9.34 -1.30
N SER A 108 2.56 9.28 -1.95
CA SER A 108 1.97 8.04 -2.44
C SER A 108 2.88 7.36 -3.47
N ASP A 109 3.40 8.09 -4.45
CA ASP A 109 4.21 7.50 -5.53
C ASP A 109 5.51 6.90 -4.99
N ILE A 110 6.20 7.61 -4.09
CA ILE A 110 7.40 7.12 -3.41
C ILE A 110 7.09 5.87 -2.61
N GLN A 111 5.97 5.83 -1.89
CA GLN A 111 5.61 4.67 -1.09
C GLN A 111 5.24 3.44 -1.94
N ILE A 112 4.62 3.60 -3.11
CA ILE A 112 4.38 2.45 -4.03
C ILE A 112 5.73 1.84 -4.43
N VAL A 113 6.64 2.67 -4.92
CA VAL A 113 7.96 2.22 -5.39
C VAL A 113 8.74 1.58 -4.23
N THR A 114 8.78 2.25 -3.07
CA THR A 114 9.48 1.75 -1.87
C THR A 114 8.90 0.42 -1.40
N GLY A 115 7.58 0.28 -1.34
CA GLY A 115 6.91 -0.96 -0.95
C GLY A 115 7.25 -2.13 -1.87
N PHE A 116 7.27 -1.90 -3.19
CA PHE A 116 7.67 -2.92 -4.16
C PHE A 116 9.14 -3.27 -4.03
N SER A 117 10.03 -2.27 -3.94
CA SER A 117 11.46 -2.49 -3.81
C SER A 117 11.78 -3.33 -2.57
N ILE A 118 11.17 -3.04 -1.42
CA ILE A 118 11.39 -3.78 -0.17
C ILE A 118 10.87 -5.22 -0.29
N LEU A 119 9.63 -5.42 -0.76
CA LEU A 119 9.06 -6.77 -0.88
C LEU A 119 9.80 -7.62 -1.91
N ILE A 120 10.06 -7.09 -3.10
CA ILE A 120 10.78 -7.80 -4.17
C ILE A 120 12.18 -8.18 -3.70
N SER A 121 12.91 -7.24 -3.10
CA SER A 121 14.26 -7.52 -2.57
C SER A 121 14.21 -8.58 -1.46
N GLY A 122 13.24 -8.51 -0.56
CA GLY A 122 13.01 -9.52 0.46
C GLY A 122 12.77 -10.91 -0.14
N PHE A 123 11.84 -11.03 -1.10
CA PHE A 123 11.54 -12.30 -1.76
C PHE A 123 12.71 -12.87 -2.55
N LEU A 124 13.54 -12.03 -3.16
CA LEU A 124 14.76 -12.47 -3.83
C LEU A 124 15.80 -12.98 -2.84
N GLN A 125 16.00 -12.27 -1.72
CA GLN A 125 16.96 -12.66 -0.68
C GLN A 125 16.50 -13.86 0.16
N LEU A 126 15.19 -14.14 0.24
CA LEU A 126 14.67 -15.34 0.90
C LEU A 126 15.31 -16.63 0.36
N ARG A 127 15.51 -16.71 -0.96
CA ARG A 127 16.15 -17.87 -1.60
C ARG A 127 17.60 -18.06 -1.17
N CYS A 128 18.23 -16.99 -0.70
CA CYS A 128 19.61 -16.95 -0.24
C CYS A 128 19.75 -17.21 1.27
N GLY A 129 18.66 -17.54 1.99
CA GLY A 129 18.71 -17.82 3.42
C GLY A 129 18.54 -16.60 4.32
N LEU A 130 17.76 -15.60 3.88
CA LEU A 130 17.44 -14.41 4.69
C LEU A 130 16.90 -14.78 6.08
N ALA A 131 17.46 -14.18 7.14
CA ALA A 131 17.09 -14.43 8.53
C ALA A 131 15.64 -14.00 8.86
N THR A 132 15.00 -14.66 9.84
CA THR A 132 13.63 -14.32 10.29
C THR A 132 13.52 -12.89 10.78
N TYR A 133 14.57 -12.36 11.42
CA TYR A 133 14.63 -10.97 11.87
C TYR A 133 14.49 -9.97 10.70
N HIS A 134 15.32 -10.11 9.66
CA HIS A 134 15.29 -9.25 8.47
C HIS A 134 13.96 -9.35 7.74
N TRP A 135 13.40 -10.56 7.65
CA TRP A 135 12.09 -10.77 7.04
C TRP A 135 10.96 -10.06 7.79
N LEU A 136 10.94 -10.12 9.13
CA LEU A 136 9.92 -9.46 9.92
C LEU A 136 10.00 -7.93 9.77
N VAL A 137 11.21 -7.36 9.71
CA VAL A 137 11.40 -5.93 9.41
C VAL A 137 10.85 -5.57 8.03
N ILE A 138 11.14 -6.36 6.99
CA ILE A 138 10.57 -6.18 5.65
C ILE A 138 9.04 -6.16 5.68
N VAL A 139 8.43 -7.13 6.36
CA VAL A 139 6.97 -7.23 6.46
C VAL A 139 6.37 -6.01 7.14
N HIS A 140 6.99 -5.48 8.21
CA HIS A 140 6.52 -4.27 8.87
C HIS A 140 6.71 -2.99 8.03
N LEU A 141 7.83 -2.85 7.32
CA LEU A 141 8.04 -1.72 6.40
C LEU A 141 7.05 -1.76 5.23
N ALA A 142 6.79 -2.96 4.68
CA ALA A 142 5.81 -3.17 3.64
C ALA A 142 4.37 -2.93 4.12
N TRP A 143 4.06 -3.28 5.37
CA TRP A 143 2.79 -2.95 6.03
C TRP A 143 2.54 -1.45 6.06
N ILE A 144 3.51 -0.67 6.57
CA ILE A 144 3.38 0.80 6.65
C ILE A 144 3.18 1.40 5.25
N SER A 145 3.93 0.91 4.25
CA SER A 145 3.77 1.31 2.85
C SER A 145 2.37 0.99 2.31
N CYS A 146 1.88 -0.25 2.48
CA CYS A 146 0.56 -0.67 2.00
C CYS A 146 -0.58 0.14 2.65
N ILE A 147 -0.51 0.34 3.97
CA ILE A 147 -1.52 1.10 4.72
C ILE A 147 -1.54 2.57 4.25
N THR A 148 -0.37 3.16 3.99
CA THR A 148 -0.25 4.50 3.39
C THR A 148 -0.89 4.58 2.01
N GLN A 149 -0.73 3.55 1.18
CA GLN A 149 -1.39 3.51 -0.13
C GLN A 149 -2.92 3.41 -0.03
N LEU A 150 -3.41 2.61 0.91
CA LEU A 150 -4.84 2.47 1.16
C LEU A 150 -5.48 3.79 1.63
N SER A 151 -4.78 4.57 2.47
CA SER A 151 -5.26 5.90 2.87
C SER A 151 -5.26 6.88 1.70
N CYS A 152 -4.23 6.86 0.85
CA CYS A 152 -4.15 7.72 -0.32
C CYS A 152 -5.34 7.50 -1.27
N LEU A 153 -5.73 6.26 -1.53
CA LEU A 153 -6.91 5.94 -2.36
C LEU A 153 -8.22 6.55 -1.84
N SER A 154 -8.34 6.70 -0.52
CA SER A 154 -9.54 7.24 0.14
C SER A 154 -9.66 8.75 -0.11
N LEU A 155 -8.56 9.48 0.05
CA LEU A 155 -8.52 10.93 -0.14
C LEU A 155 -8.50 11.35 -1.61
N LEU A 156 -7.76 10.62 -2.44
CA LEU A 156 -7.70 10.88 -3.87
C LEU A 156 -8.96 10.45 -4.62
N ARG A 157 -9.99 9.92 -3.94
CA ARG A 157 -11.21 9.41 -4.56
C ARG A 157 -11.86 10.39 -5.53
N LYS A 158 -11.97 11.67 -5.16
CA LYS A 158 -12.56 12.70 -6.03
C LYS A 158 -11.72 12.87 -7.30
N HIS A 159 -10.41 13.07 -7.13
CA HIS A 159 -9.46 13.30 -8.23
C HIS A 159 -9.34 12.09 -9.17
N LEU A 160 -9.25 10.87 -8.63
CA LEU A 160 -9.13 9.62 -9.37
C LEU A 160 -10.42 9.24 -10.11
N ARG A 161 -11.54 9.86 -9.77
CA ARG A 161 -12.78 9.66 -10.52
C ARG A 161 -12.68 10.26 -11.92
N ASP A 162 -12.07 11.43 -12.01
CA ASP A 162 -11.87 12.13 -13.28
C ASP A 162 -10.69 11.51 -14.06
N HIS A 163 -9.70 10.96 -13.35
CA HIS A 163 -8.52 10.31 -13.94
C HIS A 163 -8.59 8.78 -13.87
N THR A 164 -9.36 8.18 -14.80
CA THR A 164 -9.64 6.74 -14.80
C THR A 164 -8.40 5.84 -15.00
N THR A 165 -7.44 6.25 -15.81
CA THR A 165 -6.19 5.50 -16.05
C THR A 165 -5.31 5.45 -14.80
N GLU A 166 -5.09 6.60 -14.16
CA GLU A 166 -4.32 6.70 -12.92
C GLU A 166 -4.95 5.83 -11.82
N ARG A 167 -6.28 5.88 -11.70
CA ARG A 167 -7.04 5.06 -10.76
C ARG A 167 -6.79 3.56 -10.95
N VAL A 168 -6.88 3.06 -12.19
CA VAL A 168 -6.71 1.63 -12.48
C VAL A 168 -5.27 1.20 -12.22
N LEU A 169 -4.28 1.99 -12.65
CA LEU A 169 -2.87 1.69 -12.42
C LEU A 169 -2.55 1.65 -10.92
N ARG A 170 -2.98 2.64 -10.15
CA ARG A 170 -2.81 2.66 -8.69
C ARG A 170 -3.50 1.46 -8.03
N LEU A 171 -4.72 1.13 -8.43
CA LEU A 171 -5.45 0.02 -7.83
C LEU A 171 -4.79 -1.34 -8.09
N ILE A 172 -4.29 -1.55 -9.32
CA ILE A 172 -3.52 -2.75 -9.66
C ILE A 172 -2.23 -2.80 -8.85
N ALA A 173 -1.48 -1.70 -8.79
CA ALA A 173 -0.23 -1.62 -8.03
C ALA A 173 -0.44 -1.94 -6.54
N VAL A 174 -1.43 -1.29 -5.91
CA VAL A 174 -1.77 -1.53 -4.49
C VAL A 174 -2.31 -2.93 -4.28
N GLY A 175 -3.13 -3.45 -5.20
CA GLY A 175 -3.63 -4.84 -5.13
C GLY A 175 -2.50 -5.88 -5.17
N VAL A 176 -1.51 -5.70 -6.05
CA VAL A 176 -0.33 -6.57 -6.09
C VAL A 176 0.50 -6.44 -4.81
N LEU A 177 0.72 -5.21 -4.30
CA LEU A 177 1.41 -5.01 -3.02
C LEU A 177 0.70 -5.72 -1.86
N VAL A 178 -0.63 -5.61 -1.78
CA VAL A 178 -1.43 -6.31 -0.76
C VAL A 178 -1.27 -7.82 -0.87
N ILE A 179 -1.30 -8.39 -2.08
CA ILE A 179 -1.09 -9.83 -2.29
C ILE A 179 0.31 -10.25 -1.83
N LEU A 180 1.35 -9.53 -2.25
CA LEU A 180 2.73 -9.80 -1.84
C LEU A 180 2.90 -9.70 -0.33
N LEU A 181 2.26 -8.72 0.32
CA LEU A 181 2.29 -8.57 1.77
C LEU A 181 1.51 -9.67 2.50
N ILE A 182 0.36 -10.13 1.98
CA ILE A 182 -0.36 -11.29 2.54
C ILE A 182 0.52 -12.54 2.48
N VAL A 183 1.17 -12.79 1.34
CA VAL A 183 2.14 -13.89 1.25
C VAL A 183 3.26 -13.68 2.27
N GLY A 184 3.77 -12.45 2.41
CA GLY A 184 4.79 -12.08 3.39
C GLY A 184 4.41 -12.38 4.84
N LEU A 185 3.21 -11.97 5.24
CA LEU A 185 2.64 -12.16 6.57
C LEU A 185 2.50 -13.64 6.93
N SER A 186 2.27 -14.53 5.95
CA SER A 186 2.07 -15.97 6.18
C SER A 186 3.23 -16.63 6.93
N PHE A 187 4.44 -16.11 6.78
CA PHE A 187 5.65 -16.62 7.41
C PHE A 187 5.75 -16.23 8.89
N THR A 188 5.13 -15.11 9.27
CA THR A 188 5.28 -14.49 10.60
C THR A 188 4.57 -15.24 11.72
N GLY A 189 3.61 -16.12 11.38
CA GLY A 189 2.86 -16.90 12.36
C GLY A 189 3.72 -17.80 13.25
N ASN A 190 4.94 -18.15 12.80
CA ASN A 190 5.88 -18.99 13.53
C ASN A 190 6.85 -18.20 14.44
N TYR A 191 6.87 -16.87 14.37
CA TYR A 191 7.92 -16.05 14.99
C TYR A 191 7.56 -15.70 16.44
N HIS A 192 7.52 -16.72 17.29
CA HIS A 192 7.18 -16.55 18.71
C HIS A 192 8.18 -15.62 19.43
N TRP A 193 9.45 -15.62 19.02
CA TRP A 193 10.50 -14.71 19.53
C TRP A 193 10.14 -13.22 19.38
N ALA A 194 9.24 -12.88 18.44
CA ALA A 194 8.75 -11.51 18.26
C ALA A 194 7.89 -11.05 19.45
N PHE A 195 7.27 -11.98 20.18
CA PHE A 195 6.38 -11.70 21.31
C PHE A 195 7.00 -12.10 22.65
N ASP A 196 7.65 -13.25 22.71
CA ASP A 196 8.29 -13.81 23.91
C ASP A 196 9.80 -13.96 23.70
N ALA A 197 10.57 -13.08 24.33
CA ALA A 197 12.02 -13.07 24.22
C ALA A 197 12.72 -14.12 25.10
N GLY A 198 11.99 -14.74 26.04
CA GLY A 198 12.53 -15.77 26.93
C GLY A 198 12.46 -17.17 26.33
N ASN A 199 11.73 -17.34 25.22
CA ASN A 199 11.62 -18.62 24.55
C ASN A 199 12.81 -18.86 23.61
N SER A 200 13.52 -19.96 23.83
CA SER A 200 14.67 -20.41 23.04
C SER A 200 14.30 -21.41 21.95
N ASP A 201 13.01 -21.69 21.77
CA ASP A 201 12.54 -22.58 20.71
C ASP A 201 12.82 -21.99 19.31
N HIS A 202 12.86 -22.86 18.31
CA HIS A 202 13.02 -22.45 16.92
C HIS A 202 11.66 -22.04 16.31
N PRO A 203 11.60 -21.00 15.46
CA PRO A 203 12.73 -20.23 14.95
C PRO A 203 13.29 -19.20 15.94
N THR A 204 14.60 -19.00 15.91
CA THR A 204 15.30 -17.85 16.51
C THR A 204 15.52 -16.73 15.48
N LEU A 205 16.06 -15.58 15.90
CA LEU A 205 16.28 -14.39 15.04
C LEU A 205 17.14 -14.66 13.81
N SER A 206 18.15 -15.54 13.93
CA SER A 206 19.12 -15.85 12.88
C SER A 206 18.67 -16.97 11.94
N ASP A 207 17.65 -17.73 12.32
CA ASP A 207 17.15 -18.83 11.49
C ASP A 207 16.62 -18.31 10.15
N SER A 208 16.80 -19.07 9.08
CA SER A 208 16.35 -18.64 7.76
C SER A 208 14.83 -18.70 7.62
N ALA A 209 14.23 -17.58 7.21
CA ALA A 209 12.78 -17.40 7.11
C ALA A 209 12.11 -18.37 6.14
N ILE A 210 12.80 -18.78 5.07
CA ILE A 210 12.27 -19.70 4.06
C ILE A 210 11.86 -21.06 4.63
N CYS A 211 12.48 -21.48 5.74
CA CYS A 211 12.22 -22.76 6.39
C CYS A 211 10.92 -22.76 7.22
N TYR A 212 10.35 -21.58 7.47
CA TYR A 212 9.17 -21.37 8.31
C TYR A 212 7.99 -20.80 7.54
N LEU A 213 7.90 -21.10 6.23
CA LEU A 213 6.79 -20.71 5.36
C LEU A 213 5.44 -21.27 5.83
N HIS A 214 5.43 -22.51 6.33
CA HIS A 214 4.20 -23.17 6.78
C HIS A 214 3.98 -22.89 8.27
N PRO A 215 2.83 -22.33 8.67
CA PRO A 215 2.53 -22.09 10.08
C PRO A 215 2.40 -23.43 10.83
N ARG A 216 3.10 -23.55 11.96
CA ARG A 216 2.92 -24.66 12.89
C ARG A 216 1.60 -24.46 13.64
N PRO A 217 0.86 -25.54 13.96
CA PRO A 217 -0.45 -25.46 14.60
C PRO A 217 -0.42 -25.00 16.07
N GLU A 218 0.75 -24.64 16.60
CA GLU A 218 0.88 -24.13 17.97
C GLU A 218 0.21 -22.76 18.08
N MET A 219 -0.84 -22.69 18.90
CA MET A 219 -1.59 -21.45 19.15
C MET A 219 -0.77 -20.49 20.03
N ASN A 220 0.13 -19.74 19.38
CA ASN A 220 0.93 -18.70 20.01
C ASN A 220 0.44 -17.30 19.61
N SER A 221 0.84 -16.25 20.34
CA SER A 221 0.49 -14.86 20.01
C SER A 221 0.89 -14.46 18.59
N ALA A 222 2.04 -14.97 18.11
CA ALA A 222 2.48 -14.79 16.73
C ALA A 222 1.47 -15.37 15.72
N PHE A 223 1.00 -16.59 15.96
CA PHE A 223 0.00 -17.26 15.13
C PHE A 223 -1.33 -16.50 15.09
N LEU A 224 -1.76 -15.87 16.19
CA LEU A 224 -2.99 -15.06 16.21
C LEU A 224 -2.83 -13.70 15.52
N SER A 225 -1.65 -13.08 15.64
CA SER A 225 -1.37 -11.77 15.03
C SER A 225 -1.35 -11.80 13.50
N MET A 226 -0.86 -12.90 12.90
CA MET A 226 -0.81 -13.09 11.44
C MET A 226 -2.19 -12.98 10.76
N PRO A 227 -3.20 -13.84 11.06
CA PRO A 227 -4.50 -13.79 10.40
C PRO A 227 -5.23 -12.49 10.74
N TYR A 228 -5.03 -11.93 11.94
CA TYR A 228 -5.58 -10.63 12.30
C TYR A 228 -5.09 -9.52 11.35
N SER A 229 -3.76 -9.43 11.13
CA SER A 229 -3.17 -8.49 10.17
C SER A 229 -3.63 -8.73 8.73
N MET A 230 -3.74 -9.99 8.29
CA MET A 230 -4.26 -10.32 6.96
C MET A 230 -5.71 -9.88 6.76
N ILE A 231 -6.58 -10.16 7.74
CA ILE A 231 -7.99 -9.78 7.68
C ILE A 231 -8.11 -8.25 7.60
N ILE A 232 -7.33 -7.51 8.40
CA ILE A 232 -7.29 -6.04 8.35
C ILE A 232 -6.91 -5.55 6.95
N LEU A 233 -5.89 -6.12 6.31
CA LEU A 233 -5.48 -5.71 4.97
C LEU A 233 -6.53 -6.03 3.91
N ILE A 234 -7.08 -7.25 3.92
CA ILE A 234 -8.09 -7.68 2.96
C ILE A 234 -9.33 -6.81 3.08
N PHE A 235 -9.78 -6.58 4.31
CA PHE A 235 -10.94 -5.76 4.58
C PHE A 235 -10.70 -4.29 4.23
N GLY A 236 -9.54 -3.75 4.59
CA GLY A 236 -9.13 -2.38 4.22
C GLY A 236 -9.09 -2.17 2.71
N PHE A 237 -8.41 -3.06 1.97
CA PHE A 237 -8.35 -3.00 0.51
C PHE A 237 -9.74 -3.12 -0.14
N SER A 238 -10.54 -4.10 0.28
CA SER A 238 -11.89 -4.31 -0.23
C SER A 238 -12.78 -3.08 0.00
N SER A 239 -12.68 -2.45 1.16
CA SER A 239 -13.38 -1.21 1.47
C SER A 239 -13.06 -0.11 0.47
N ARG A 240 -11.77 0.11 0.18
CA ARG A 240 -11.34 1.18 -0.74
C ARG A 240 -11.71 0.90 -2.19
N VAL A 241 -11.66 -0.37 -2.62
CA VAL A 241 -12.18 -0.78 -3.93
C VAL A 241 -13.67 -0.43 -4.04
N ILE A 242 -14.47 -0.77 -3.03
CA ILE A 242 -15.92 -0.48 -3.02
C ILE A 242 -16.17 1.02 -3.09
N ILE A 243 -15.44 1.81 -2.31
CA ILE A 243 -15.61 3.27 -2.21
C ILE A 243 -15.19 3.95 -3.52
N VAL A 244 -14.09 3.55 -4.14
CA VAL A 244 -13.57 4.18 -5.36
C VAL A 244 -14.52 3.98 -6.57
N TYR A 245 -15.25 2.87 -6.64
CA TYR A 245 -16.20 2.59 -7.73
C TYR A 245 -17.65 2.92 -7.38
N ASP A 246 -18.23 3.89 -8.10
CA ASP A 246 -19.66 4.26 -7.97
C ASP A 246 -20.60 3.06 -8.12
N THR A 247 -20.36 2.19 -9.10
CA THR A 247 -21.16 0.97 -9.31
C THR A 247 -21.14 0.05 -8.09
N LEU A 248 -20.03 -0.06 -7.37
CA LEU A 248 -19.93 -0.92 -6.19
C LEU A 248 -20.54 -0.24 -4.95
N SER A 249 -20.19 1.03 -4.72
CA SER A 249 -20.69 1.82 -3.59
C SER A 249 -22.21 2.03 -3.65
N VAL A 250 -22.74 2.57 -4.74
CA VAL A 250 -24.16 2.94 -4.84
C VAL A 250 -25.02 1.74 -5.22
N ARG A 251 -24.60 0.98 -6.23
CA ARG A 251 -25.45 -0.06 -6.84
C ARG A 251 -25.42 -1.38 -6.05
N VAL A 252 -24.24 -1.82 -5.60
CA VAL A 252 -24.10 -3.10 -4.88
C VAL A 252 -24.35 -2.91 -3.39
N VAL A 253 -23.59 -2.03 -2.73
CA VAL A 253 -23.75 -1.80 -1.28
C VAL A 253 -25.08 -1.13 -0.97
N GLY A 254 -25.51 -0.13 -1.75
CA GLY A 254 -26.83 0.49 -1.58
C GLY A 254 -27.99 -0.51 -1.72
N ARG A 255 -27.91 -1.44 -2.68
CA ARG A 255 -28.91 -2.52 -2.85
C ARG A 255 -28.85 -3.52 -1.69
N ALA A 256 -27.66 -3.91 -1.23
CA ALA A 256 -27.48 -4.80 -0.08
C ALA A 256 -28.04 -4.17 1.20
N ARG A 257 -27.74 -2.89 1.48
CA ARG A 257 -28.30 -2.11 2.59
C ARG A 257 -29.83 -2.05 2.51
N SER A 258 -30.39 -1.75 1.33
CA SER A 258 -31.84 -1.72 1.11
C SER A 258 -32.49 -3.08 1.33
N PHE A 259 -31.91 -4.15 0.79
CA PHE A 259 -32.40 -5.52 0.94
C PHE A 259 -32.39 -5.97 2.40
N LEU A 260 -31.26 -5.78 3.10
CA LEU A 260 -31.10 -6.15 4.49
C LEU A 260 -32.08 -5.38 5.39
N SER A 261 -32.22 -4.07 5.16
CA SER A 261 -33.16 -3.25 5.91
C SER A 261 -34.62 -3.65 5.68
N LYS A 262 -35.00 -4.11 4.48
CA LYS A 262 -36.35 -4.62 4.20
C LYS A 262 -36.61 -5.95 4.91
N HIS A 263 -35.64 -6.87 4.89
CA HIS A 263 -35.76 -8.17 5.55
C HIS A 263 -35.87 -8.01 7.07
N ILE A 264 -34.99 -7.20 7.67
CA ILE A 264 -35.03 -6.98 9.12
C ILE A 264 -36.31 -6.25 9.52
N ARG A 265 -36.76 -5.23 8.77
CA ARG A 265 -38.06 -4.56 9.04
C ARG A 265 -39.25 -5.50 8.91
N ARG A 266 -39.22 -6.43 7.95
CA ARG A 266 -40.27 -7.45 7.79
C ARG A 266 -40.27 -8.41 8.98
N LEU A 267 -39.10 -8.90 9.42
CA LEU A 267 -38.99 -9.75 10.61
C LEU A 267 -39.46 -9.02 11.87
N LEU A 268 -39.05 -7.78 12.05
CA LEU A 268 -39.43 -6.94 13.18
C LEU A 268 -40.94 -6.71 13.22
N ARG A 269 -41.57 -6.49 12.06
CA ARG A 269 -43.03 -6.36 11.92
C ARG A 269 -43.76 -7.67 12.24
N ILE A 270 -43.27 -8.82 11.74
CA ILE A 270 -43.86 -10.13 12.05
C ILE A 270 -43.82 -10.41 13.55
N VAL A 271 -42.70 -10.12 14.22
CA VAL A 271 -42.56 -10.32 15.68
C VAL A 271 -43.47 -9.36 16.46
N TYR A 272 -43.58 -8.10 16.02
CA TYR A 272 -44.46 -7.10 16.62
C TYR A 272 -45.95 -7.48 16.48
N ASP A 273 -46.40 -7.79 15.26
CA ASP A 273 -47.78 -8.16 14.98
C ASP A 273 -48.17 -9.46 15.69
N ARG A 274 -47.27 -10.45 15.71
CA ARG A 274 -47.51 -11.72 16.41
C ARG A 274 -47.49 -11.55 17.93
N GLY A 275 -46.75 -10.57 18.45
CA GLY A 275 -46.78 -10.16 19.85
C GLY A 275 -48.12 -9.52 20.24
N ILE A 276 -48.64 -8.60 19.42
CA ILE A 276 -49.93 -7.92 19.64
C ILE A 276 -51.11 -8.89 19.55
N ILE A 277 -51.10 -9.81 18.57
CA ILE A 277 -52.21 -10.76 18.37
C ILE A 277 -52.32 -11.73 19.56
N TYR A 278 -51.19 -12.19 20.10
CA TYR A 278 -51.18 -13.03 21.30
C TYR A 278 -51.70 -12.26 22.53
N ASP A 279 -51.28 -11.01 22.71
CA ASP A 279 -51.69 -10.14 23.82
C ASP A 279 -53.19 -9.83 23.80
N ARG A 280 -53.80 -9.72 22.61
CA ARG A 280 -55.25 -9.51 22.45
C ARG A 280 -56.09 -10.74 22.81
N SER A 281 -55.49 -11.93 22.86
CA SER A 281 -56.20 -13.21 23.08
C SER A 281 -56.27 -13.65 24.55
N GLU A 282 -55.43 -13.11 25.43
CA GLU A 282 -55.43 -13.43 26.88
C GLU A 282 -55.88 -12.22 27.72
N VAL A 283 -57.19 -12.11 27.95
CA VAL A 283 -57.80 -11.21 28.95
C VAL A 283 -57.65 -11.81 30.36
N SER A 284 -56.42 -12.04 30.80
CA SER A 284 -56.14 -12.37 32.21
C SER A 284 -54.68 -12.13 32.56
N SER A 285 -54.42 -11.03 33.27
CA SER A 285 -53.41 -10.85 34.34
C SER A 285 -51.99 -11.47 34.21
N SER A 286 -51.51 -11.77 33.00
CA SER A 286 -50.13 -12.21 32.75
C SER A 286 -49.20 -10.99 32.70
N PRO A 287 -48.03 -11.01 33.35
CA PRO A 287 -47.16 -9.83 33.41
C PRO A 287 -46.67 -9.51 32.01
N ARG A 288 -47.03 -8.32 31.50
CA ARG A 288 -46.62 -7.71 30.22
C ARG A 288 -45.49 -8.48 29.51
N SER A 289 -45.91 -9.39 28.64
CA SER A 289 -45.18 -10.05 27.55
C SER A 289 -43.65 -10.17 27.70
N LEU A 290 -43.19 -11.12 28.54
CA LEU A 290 -41.79 -11.55 28.55
C LEU A 290 -41.27 -11.86 27.13
N LYS A 291 -42.10 -12.39 26.24
CA LYS A 291 -41.74 -12.66 24.83
C LYS A 291 -41.43 -11.38 24.03
N GLN A 292 -42.13 -10.28 24.27
CA GLN A 292 -41.84 -8.99 23.63
C GLN A 292 -40.49 -8.43 24.13
N ILE A 293 -40.20 -8.58 25.42
CA ILE A 293 -38.92 -8.16 26.00
C ILE A 293 -37.76 -9.05 25.51
N PHE A 294 -37.95 -10.38 25.43
CA PHE A 294 -36.90 -11.32 25.06
C PHE A 294 -36.69 -11.52 23.55
N CYS A 295 -37.63 -11.15 22.68
CA CYS A 295 -37.46 -11.29 21.23
C CYS A 295 -37.45 -9.96 20.47
N TYR A 296 -38.39 -9.05 20.76
CA TYR A 296 -38.53 -7.82 19.97
C TYR A 296 -37.43 -6.80 20.32
N LEU A 297 -37.19 -6.55 21.61
CA LEU A 297 -36.13 -5.64 22.06
C LEU A 297 -34.72 -6.03 21.58
N PRO A 298 -34.25 -7.28 21.71
CA PRO A 298 -32.92 -7.65 21.22
C PRO A 298 -32.84 -7.62 19.70
N LEU A 299 -33.89 -8.02 18.98
CA LEU A 299 -33.91 -7.92 17.52
C LEU A 299 -33.84 -6.46 17.05
N LEU A 300 -34.56 -5.57 17.73
CA LEU A 300 -34.51 -4.13 17.50
C LEU A 300 -33.12 -3.55 17.82
N SER A 301 -32.52 -3.99 18.93
CA SER A 301 -31.16 -3.60 19.33
C SER A 301 -30.12 -4.04 18.30
N VAL A 302 -30.19 -5.29 17.83
CA VAL A 302 -29.31 -5.80 16.76
C VAL A 302 -29.50 -4.99 15.47
N TYR A 303 -30.74 -4.66 15.11
CA TYR A 303 -31.02 -3.83 13.93
C TYR A 303 -30.35 -2.45 14.03
N PHE A 304 -30.56 -1.74 15.14
CA PHE A 304 -29.95 -0.43 15.35
C PHE A 304 -28.43 -0.51 15.46
N THR A 305 -27.89 -1.54 16.12
CA THR A 305 -26.44 -1.75 16.23
C THR A 305 -25.83 -1.97 14.85
N CYS A 306 -26.39 -2.87 14.03
CA CYS A 306 -25.93 -3.08 12.66
C CYS A 306 -26.04 -1.81 11.82
N TRP A 307 -27.10 -1.01 12.00
CA TRP A 307 -27.28 0.23 11.26
C TRP A 307 -26.21 1.27 11.64
N VAL A 308 -25.97 1.45 12.94
CA VAL A 308 -24.90 2.32 13.45
C VAL A 308 -23.53 1.81 12.98
N LEU A 309 -23.26 0.51 13.02
CA LEU A 309 -21.99 -0.05 12.54
C LEU A 309 -21.78 0.22 11.05
N VAL A 310 -22.83 0.14 10.22
CA VAL A 310 -22.74 0.49 8.81
C VAL A 310 -22.49 1.98 8.61
N ASP A 311 -23.15 2.84 9.36
CA ASP A 311 -22.93 4.29 9.29
C ASP A 311 -21.52 4.67 9.80
N VAL A 312 -21.03 4.02 10.86
CA VAL A 312 -19.63 4.14 11.35
C VAL A 312 -18.66 3.66 10.28
N TRP A 313 -18.96 2.56 9.61
CA TRP A 313 -18.08 2.01 8.59
C TRP A 313 -17.98 2.91 7.34
N ASP A 314 -19.08 3.55 6.96
CA ASP A 314 -19.15 4.47 5.81
C ASP A 314 -18.56 5.86 6.10
N SER A 315 -18.20 6.12 7.36
CA SER A 315 -17.75 7.42 7.84
C SER A 315 -16.29 7.70 7.50
N THR A 316 -16.02 8.92 7.02
CA THR A 316 -14.66 9.38 6.72
C THR A 316 -13.83 9.53 7.99
N VAL A 317 -14.42 9.90 9.14
CA VAL A 317 -13.67 9.92 10.42
C VAL A 317 -13.17 8.53 10.80
N GLN A 318 -13.98 7.50 10.57
CA GLN A 318 -13.57 6.12 10.83
C GLN A 318 -12.43 5.69 9.90
N GLU A 319 -12.41 6.15 8.64
CA GLU A 319 -11.28 5.89 7.74
C GLU A 319 -9.96 6.48 8.25
N VAL A 320 -10.01 7.74 8.75
CA VAL A 320 -8.85 8.43 9.32
C VAL A 320 -8.38 7.74 10.60
N LEU A 321 -9.29 7.42 11.51
CA LEU A 321 -8.98 6.73 12.77
C LEU A 321 -8.42 5.32 12.53
N TRP A 322 -8.97 4.59 11.56
CA TRP A 322 -8.44 3.29 11.16
C TRP A 322 -7.00 3.42 10.64
N PHE A 323 -6.73 4.42 9.80
CA PHE A 323 -5.38 4.65 9.27
C PHE A 323 -4.38 4.98 10.39
N ILE A 324 -4.73 5.89 11.31
CA ILE A 324 -3.90 6.23 12.47
C ILE A 324 -3.62 4.98 13.31
N THR A 325 -4.65 4.18 13.61
CA THR A 325 -4.51 2.96 14.41
C THR A 325 -3.60 1.93 13.71
N ALA A 326 -3.79 1.73 12.40
CA ALA A 326 -2.98 0.80 11.61
C ALA A 326 -1.52 1.25 11.46
N PHE A 327 -1.28 2.56 11.40
CA PHE A 327 0.05 3.16 11.40
C PHE A 327 0.75 2.98 12.75
N VAL A 328 0.07 3.28 13.86
CA VAL A 328 0.60 3.06 15.22
C VAL A 328 0.90 1.58 15.46
N TYR A 329 0.01 0.69 15.03
CA TYR A 329 0.23 -0.76 15.09
C TYR A 329 1.48 -1.17 14.29
N GLY A 330 1.64 -0.65 13.06
CA GLY A 330 2.80 -0.92 12.20
C GLY A 330 4.12 -0.42 12.78
N ILE A 331 4.17 0.82 13.26
CA ILE A 331 5.35 1.39 13.92
C ILE A 331 5.67 0.65 15.22
N GLY A 332 4.66 0.34 16.03
CA GLY A 332 4.85 -0.43 17.26
C GLY A 332 5.48 -1.79 16.98
N GLY A 333 4.99 -2.52 15.97
CA GLY A 333 5.58 -3.78 15.51
C GLY A 333 7.02 -3.64 15.00
N LEU A 334 7.27 -2.60 14.20
CA LEU A 334 8.61 -2.32 13.67
C LEU A 334 9.62 -2.00 14.77
N MET A 335 9.29 -1.06 15.67
CA MET A 335 10.16 -0.65 16.77
C MET A 335 10.40 -1.80 17.74
N THR A 336 9.35 -2.54 18.11
CA THR A 336 9.51 -3.71 19.00
C THR A 336 10.45 -4.74 18.38
N THR A 337 10.36 -4.99 17.08
CA THR A 337 11.26 -5.87 16.34
C THR A 337 12.70 -5.36 16.34
N ILE A 338 12.93 -4.09 16.01
CA ILE A 338 14.28 -3.48 15.95
C ILE A 338 15.00 -3.55 17.30
N TYR A 339 14.30 -3.30 18.41
CA TYR A 339 14.89 -3.35 19.75
C TYR A 339 14.95 -4.77 20.36
N ARG A 340 14.45 -5.81 19.68
CA ARG A 340 14.51 -7.20 20.21
C ARG A 340 15.93 -7.72 20.40
N PRO A 341 16.88 -7.59 19.43
CA PRO A 341 18.20 -8.20 19.57
C PRO A 341 18.99 -7.61 20.75
N GLU A 342 18.84 -6.31 21.02
CA GLU A 342 19.43 -5.63 22.18
C GLU A 342 18.91 -6.25 23.48
N LYS A 343 17.59 -6.45 23.61
CA LYS A 343 16.98 -7.10 24.79
C LYS A 343 17.42 -8.55 25.00
N MET A 344 17.90 -9.21 23.96
CA MET A 344 18.46 -10.57 24.02
C MET A 344 19.98 -10.58 24.25
N GLY A 345 20.62 -9.42 24.40
CA GLY A 345 22.06 -9.31 24.65
C GLY A 345 22.93 -9.51 23.41
N LEU A 346 22.39 -9.30 22.20
CA LEU A 346 23.08 -9.56 20.92
C LEU A 346 23.77 -8.32 20.32
N GLU A 347 24.15 -7.35 21.15
CA GLU A 347 24.66 -6.02 20.74
C GLU A 347 25.88 -6.07 19.80
N ALA A 348 26.80 -7.01 20.03
CA ALA A 348 28.01 -7.17 19.20
C ALA A 348 27.69 -7.52 17.74
N SER A 349 26.53 -8.12 17.47
CA SER A 349 26.05 -8.44 16.12
C SER A 349 25.40 -7.25 15.42
N LEU A 350 25.10 -6.16 16.15
CA LEU A 350 24.32 -5.03 15.64
C LEU A 350 25.17 -3.88 15.06
N THR A 351 26.49 -3.85 15.32
CA THR A 351 27.36 -2.73 14.92
C THR A 351 27.40 -2.51 13.40
N GLY A 352 27.24 -3.57 12.61
CA GLY A 352 27.18 -3.49 11.14
C GLY A 352 25.90 -2.86 10.57
N PHE A 353 24.81 -2.74 11.33
CA PHE A 353 23.55 -2.13 10.84
C PHE A 353 23.64 -0.62 10.65
N ASN A 354 24.64 0.03 11.24
CA ASN A 354 24.88 1.46 11.13
C ASN A 354 25.73 1.85 9.91
N GLU A 355 26.17 0.89 9.11
CA GLU A 355 26.91 1.18 7.88
C GLU A 355 25.98 1.75 6.79
N TRP A 356 26.35 2.92 6.28
CA TRP A 356 25.61 3.59 5.21
C TRP A 356 25.92 2.94 3.85
N THR A 357 24.92 2.29 3.27
CA THR A 357 25.00 1.73 1.92
C THR A 357 24.37 2.66 0.89
N PHE A 358 24.68 2.44 -0.39
CA PHE A 358 24.07 3.21 -1.49
C PHE A 358 22.53 3.18 -1.45
N GLY A 359 21.93 2.01 -1.14
CA GLY A 359 20.47 1.86 -1.06
C GLY A 359 19.84 2.71 0.04
N GLN A 360 20.50 2.86 1.19
CA GLN A 360 20.04 3.73 2.27
C GLN A 360 20.11 5.21 1.90
N VAL A 361 21.23 5.65 1.31
CA VAL A 361 21.40 7.04 0.87
C VAL A 361 20.37 7.38 -0.20
N ALA A 362 20.21 6.51 -1.21
CA ALA A 362 19.20 6.69 -2.24
C ALA A 362 17.78 6.78 -1.66
N SER A 363 17.45 5.95 -0.67
CA SER A 363 16.15 5.99 0.01
C SER A 363 15.88 7.31 0.72
N VAL A 364 16.89 7.90 1.36
CA VAL A 364 16.75 9.22 2.02
C VAL A 364 16.69 10.34 0.99
N VAL A 365 17.47 10.27 -0.10
CA VAL A 365 17.45 11.28 -1.16
C VAL A 365 16.11 11.31 -1.89
N LEU A 366 15.45 10.16 -2.09
CA LEU A 366 14.11 10.10 -2.69
C LEU A 366 13.07 10.86 -1.86
N LEU A 367 13.26 10.99 -0.55
CA LEU A 367 12.40 11.79 0.33
C LEU A 367 12.50 13.30 0.04
N ALA A 368 13.57 13.77 -0.61
CA ALA A 368 13.75 15.19 -0.90
C ALA A 368 12.66 15.73 -1.83
N ALA A 369 12.22 14.96 -2.83
CA ALA A 369 11.23 15.41 -3.82
C ALA A 369 9.90 15.90 -3.18
N PRO A 370 9.21 15.10 -2.34
CA PRO A 370 7.98 15.56 -1.71
C PRO A 370 8.23 16.64 -0.64
N LEU A 371 9.40 16.65 0.00
CA LEU A 371 9.77 17.70 0.95
C LEU A 371 9.98 19.06 0.28
N ILE A 372 10.56 19.07 -0.92
CA ILE A 372 10.69 20.29 -1.73
C ILE A 372 9.30 20.87 -2.01
N THR A 373 8.33 20.04 -2.40
CA THR A 373 6.94 20.48 -2.60
C THR A 373 6.33 21.09 -1.33
N VAL A 374 6.67 20.56 -0.15
CA VAL A 374 6.23 21.12 1.15
C VAL A 374 6.87 22.48 1.41
N ILE A 375 8.17 22.61 1.15
CA ILE A 375 8.92 23.86 1.36
C ILE A 375 8.44 24.97 0.41
N GLU A 376 8.21 24.65 -0.86
CA GLU A 376 7.72 25.60 -1.87
C GLU A 376 6.40 26.28 -1.43
N TYR A 377 5.49 25.52 -0.81
CA TYR A 377 4.23 26.05 -0.31
C TYR A 377 4.42 27.08 0.81
N PHE A 378 5.31 26.81 1.76
CA PHE A 378 5.59 27.76 2.85
C PHE A 378 6.29 29.04 2.34
N GLN A 379 7.12 28.92 1.31
CA GLN A 379 7.80 30.07 0.71
C GLN A 379 6.85 30.96 -0.09
N GLU A 380 5.84 30.38 -0.75
CA GLU A 380 4.84 31.14 -1.51
C GLU A 380 3.93 31.97 -0.58
N ASP A 381 3.68 31.51 0.64
CA ASP A 381 2.91 32.24 1.67
C ASP A 381 3.67 33.43 2.29
N ASP A 382 5.02 33.40 2.29
CA ASP A 382 5.87 34.46 2.90
C ASP A 382 6.15 35.65 1.96
N THR A 383 5.78 35.56 0.68
CA THR A 383 5.92 36.70 -0.25
C THR A 383 4.69 37.61 -0.22
N PRO A 384 4.78 38.85 0.32
CA PRO A 384 3.70 39.82 0.15
C PRO A 384 3.62 40.18 -1.34
N VAL A 385 2.53 39.78 -1.98
CA VAL A 385 2.23 40.14 -3.37
C VAL A 385 2.17 41.67 -3.48
N PRO A 386 3.03 42.32 -4.29
CA PRO A 386 2.72 43.65 -4.78
C PRO A 386 1.64 43.50 -5.83
N ASP A 387 0.49 44.16 -5.63
CA ASP A 387 -0.49 44.39 -6.70
C ASP A 387 0.24 44.91 -7.94
N THR A 388 0.10 44.24 -9.10
CA THR A 388 -0.02 44.86 -10.45
C THR A 388 -0.06 43.78 -11.57
N THR A 389 -1.24 43.73 -12.20
CA THR A 389 -1.57 43.38 -13.61
C THR A 389 -1.30 41.99 -14.20
N LEU A 390 -2.41 41.27 -14.44
CA LEU A 390 -2.80 40.63 -15.71
C LEU A 390 -1.69 40.23 -16.69
N VAL A 391 -1.39 38.93 -16.76
CA VAL A 391 -1.11 38.26 -18.05
C VAL A 391 -1.93 36.98 -18.11
N GLN A 392 -2.96 37.05 -18.96
CA GLN A 392 -3.87 35.98 -19.32
C GLN A 392 -3.27 35.28 -20.55
N GLU A 393 -2.74 34.06 -20.40
CA GLU A 393 -2.34 33.25 -21.55
C GLU A 393 -3.58 32.52 -22.10
N THR A 394 -4.40 33.26 -22.86
CA THR A 394 -5.39 32.67 -23.77
C THR A 394 -4.74 32.45 -25.13
N THR A 395 -4.53 31.19 -25.50
CA THR A 395 -4.24 30.78 -26.88
C THR A 395 -5.53 30.87 -27.70
N PRO A 396 -5.60 31.58 -28.84
CA PRO A 396 -6.80 31.64 -29.64
C PRO A 396 -6.84 30.50 -30.67
N THR A 397 -7.88 29.67 -30.58
CA THR A 397 -8.35 28.83 -31.70
C THR A 397 -9.16 29.72 -32.63
N ARG A 398 -8.74 29.85 -33.90
CA ARG A 398 -9.53 30.47 -34.97
C ARG A 398 -9.94 29.37 -35.93
N ASP A 399 -11.22 28.98 -35.86
CA ASP A 399 -11.90 28.33 -36.97
C ASP A 399 -12.20 29.37 -38.05
N GLU A 400 -11.91 29.04 -39.30
CA GLU A 400 -12.84 29.25 -40.42
C GLU A 400 -12.42 28.43 -41.64
N THR A 401 -13.38 27.66 -42.15
CA THR A 401 -13.29 26.80 -43.33
C THR A 401 -13.75 27.57 -44.57
N SER A 402 -13.22 27.19 -45.73
CA SER A 402 -13.87 27.20 -47.06
C SER A 402 -13.48 28.28 -48.09
N THR A 403 -12.70 27.81 -49.07
CA THR A 403 -12.93 27.91 -50.53
C THR A 403 -12.79 29.27 -51.23
N LYS A 404 -11.81 29.34 -52.16
CA LYS A 404 -11.98 29.91 -53.50
C LYS A 404 -10.88 29.44 -54.47
N ASP A 405 -11.34 28.85 -55.57
CA ASP A 405 -10.62 28.54 -56.81
C ASP A 405 -10.12 29.80 -57.54
N GLU A 406 -9.01 29.69 -58.28
CA GLU A 406 -8.92 30.00 -59.73
C GLU A 406 -7.53 29.68 -60.33
N THR A 407 -7.49 28.58 -61.10
CA THR A 407 -7.02 28.38 -62.49
C THR A 407 -5.97 29.32 -63.14
N SER A 408 -4.90 28.75 -63.71
CA SER A 408 -4.57 28.75 -65.17
C SER A 408 -3.12 28.27 -65.43
N THR A 409 -2.87 27.06 -65.94
CA THR A 409 -2.69 26.58 -67.35
C THR A 409 -1.28 26.75 -67.95
N LYS A 410 -0.86 25.67 -68.67
CA LYS A 410 0.17 25.54 -69.74
C LYS A 410 1.56 25.04 -69.32
N ASP A 411 2.22 24.09 -70.00
CA ASP A 411 1.96 23.38 -71.27
C ASP A 411 2.80 22.07 -71.31
N GLU A 412 2.24 21.05 -72.00
CA GLU A 412 2.84 20.03 -72.88
C GLU A 412 3.96 19.05 -72.43
N THR A 413 4.16 17.82 -72.95
CA THR A 413 3.41 16.81 -73.76
C THR A 413 4.40 15.63 -73.99
N SER A 414 3.92 14.38 -73.87
CA SER A 414 4.41 13.14 -74.57
C SER A 414 5.81 12.57 -74.26
N THR A 415 6.13 11.26 -74.33
CA THR A 415 5.45 9.99 -74.70
C THR A 415 6.38 8.83 -74.26
N LYS A 416 5.80 7.65 -73.93
CA LYS A 416 6.15 6.26 -74.36
C LYS A 416 7.63 5.80 -74.47
N ASP A 417 8.05 4.55 -74.21
CA ASP A 417 7.41 3.23 -74.08
C ASP A 417 8.38 2.27 -73.31
N GLU A 418 7.78 1.22 -72.72
CA GLU A 418 8.18 -0.19 -72.47
C GLU A 418 9.55 -0.75 -72.93
N THR A 419 10.13 -1.90 -72.50
CA THR A 419 10.05 -2.89 -71.41
C THR A 419 11.11 -3.99 -71.75
N SER A 420 11.75 -4.62 -70.75
CA SER A 420 12.45 -5.95 -70.78
C SER A 420 13.73 -6.13 -71.65
N THR A 421 14.74 -6.95 -71.33
CA THR A 421 14.84 -8.24 -70.60
C THR A 421 16.33 -8.60 -70.33
N LYS A 422 16.62 -9.39 -69.27
CA LYS A 422 17.55 -10.58 -69.12
C LYS A 422 18.83 -10.70 -69.98
N ASP A 423 19.98 -11.29 -69.58
CA ASP A 423 20.33 -12.43 -68.69
C ASP A 423 21.87 -12.47 -68.39
N GLU A 424 22.24 -13.19 -67.31
CA GLU A 424 23.42 -14.08 -67.08
C GLU A 424 24.94 -13.68 -67.01
N ASN A 425 25.49 -13.87 -65.79
CA ASN A 425 26.51 -14.88 -65.32
C ASN A 425 28.06 -14.72 -65.47
N SER A 426 28.71 -14.56 -64.30
CA SER A 426 29.88 -15.26 -63.69
C SER A 426 31.32 -15.26 -64.27
N THR A 427 32.31 -14.99 -63.40
CA THR A 427 33.55 -15.77 -63.09
C THR A 427 34.20 -15.14 -61.82
N LYS A 428 34.17 -15.77 -60.63
CA LYS A 428 35.15 -16.70 -59.99
C LYS A 428 36.49 -16.06 -59.55
N ASP A 429 36.78 -16.10 -58.24
CA ASP A 429 37.99 -16.72 -57.66
C ASP A 429 38.01 -16.67 -56.11
N GLU A 430 38.35 -17.81 -55.50
CA GLU A 430 38.69 -18.08 -54.08
C GLU A 430 39.57 -19.36 -54.08
N PRO A 431 40.17 -19.83 -52.96
CA PRO A 431 41.20 -19.33 -52.03
C PRO A 431 42.47 -20.24 -52.11
N PRO A 432 43.38 -20.40 -51.09
CA PRO A 432 43.06 -21.21 -49.89
C PRO A 432 43.79 -20.84 -48.57
N ALA A 433 43.24 -21.39 -47.48
CA ALA A 433 43.88 -21.56 -46.18
C ALA A 433 44.83 -22.78 -46.15
N GLN A 434 45.84 -22.81 -45.26
CA GLN A 434 46.13 -23.89 -44.28
C GLN A 434 47.54 -23.83 -43.64
N GLU A 435 47.61 -24.51 -42.49
CA GLU A 435 48.75 -25.11 -41.73
C GLU A 435 49.22 -24.38 -40.45
N THR A 436 48.82 -24.81 -39.24
CA THR A 436 49.25 -25.95 -38.37
C THR A 436 50.70 -25.90 -37.86
N THR A 437 50.84 -25.67 -36.52
CA THR A 437 51.60 -26.40 -35.42
C THR A 437 52.93 -27.14 -35.76
N PRO A 438 53.80 -27.64 -34.82
CA PRO A 438 53.88 -27.66 -33.34
C PRO A 438 55.33 -27.36 -32.79
N ALA A 439 55.69 -27.38 -31.50
CA ALA A 439 56.05 -28.53 -30.63
C ALA A 439 56.87 -27.96 -29.43
N GLN A 440 56.49 -28.18 -28.16
CA GLN A 440 56.93 -29.25 -27.23
C GLN A 440 58.37 -29.21 -26.66
N GLY A 441 58.45 -29.19 -25.32
CA GLY A 441 59.38 -29.99 -24.49
C GLY A 441 60.38 -29.22 -23.61
N THR A 442 60.79 -29.63 -22.39
CA THR A 442 60.40 -30.67 -21.42
C THR A 442 61.22 -30.45 -20.11
N THR A 443 60.60 -30.57 -18.90
CA THR A 443 61.10 -31.25 -17.64
C THR A 443 62.34 -30.70 -16.81
N PRO A 444 62.69 -31.21 -15.59
CA PRO A 444 61.95 -31.38 -14.30
C PRO A 444 62.77 -31.23 -12.95
N ILE A 445 62.16 -31.58 -11.78
CA ILE A 445 62.66 -32.03 -10.41
C ILE A 445 63.38 -30.98 -9.48
N PRO A 446 63.45 -31.14 -8.12
CA PRO A 446 62.99 -32.27 -7.31
C PRO A 446 62.30 -32.09 -5.94
N GLU A 447 61.71 -33.23 -5.57
CA GLU A 447 61.22 -33.77 -4.30
C GLU A 447 62.31 -33.83 -3.20
N MET A 448 61.93 -33.58 -1.94
CA MET A 448 62.68 -34.04 -0.77
C MET A 448 61.75 -34.18 0.45
N ASN A 449 61.58 -35.43 0.91
CA ASN A 449 61.13 -35.80 2.25
C ASN A 449 62.08 -36.93 2.69
N PRO A 450 62.55 -36.96 3.95
CA PRO A 450 62.03 -38.02 4.83
C PRO A 450 62.05 -37.67 6.34
N ALA A 451 61.10 -38.24 7.10
CA ALA A 451 61.33 -38.66 8.49
C ALA A 451 60.33 -39.75 8.91
N GLN A 452 60.88 -40.86 9.41
CA GLN A 452 60.23 -42.07 9.93
C GLN A 452 59.94 -41.98 11.45
N GLU A 453 58.77 -42.52 11.85
CA GLU A 453 58.43 -43.34 13.07
C GLU A 453 58.68 -42.86 14.51
N PRO A 454 58.09 -43.48 15.60
CA PRO A 454 57.24 -44.71 15.68
C PRO A 454 55.94 -44.57 16.57
N PRO A 455 55.16 -45.66 16.81
CA PRO A 455 53.85 -45.64 17.48
C PRO A 455 53.92 -45.95 19.00
N ARG A 456 52.87 -45.58 19.75
CA ARG A 456 52.65 -46.07 21.13
C ARG A 456 51.35 -46.87 21.24
N HIS A 457 51.53 -48.10 21.73
CA HIS A 457 50.53 -49.15 21.91
C HIS A 457 49.40 -48.81 22.88
N LYS A 458 48.21 -49.33 22.54
CA LYS A 458 47.23 -49.83 23.50
C LYS A 458 47.68 -51.19 24.03
N ARG A 459 47.98 -51.27 25.33
CA ARG A 459 47.48 -52.28 26.29
C ARG A 459 47.96 -51.94 27.69
#